data_AF-A0A2A6RDM4-F1
#
_entry.id   AF-A0A2A6RDM4-F1
#
_cell.length_a   1.000
_cell.length_b   1.000
_cell.length_c   1.000
_cell.angle_alpha   90.00
_cell.angle_beta   90.00
_cell.angle_gamma   90.00
#
_symmetry.space_group_name_H-M   'P 1'
#
loop_
_entity.id
_entity.type
_entity.pdbx_description
1 polymer ?
#
loop_
_entity_poly.entity_id
_entity_poly.type
_entity_poly.pdbx_seq_one_letter_code
_entity_poly.pdbx_strand_id
1 'polypeptide(L)'
;MHRSDRFQTTPIITGAGGHIPATLYRLATRAERDGKEMADVYAAVANRLARLVPIRSLEVEVDDVRQMLTVVAQERSGVRLPAAALSDGTLRFLTLAVLVADPEQRGLICIEEPENGIHPARMVEMTELLQMLAVEPTTMPDDENPLRQVIVATHSPVFVQLQQPENILFAQEVKIRTKAGTIARTLRFLADDSCLRSCPLTGR
;
A
#
# COMPACT_ATOMS: atom_id res chain seq x y z
N MET A 1 3.32 3.95 15.90
CA MET A 1 4.28 3.22 15.05
C MET A 1 4.77 4.04 13.84
N HIS A 2 4.32 5.29 13.67
CA HIS A 2 4.77 6.19 12.58
C HIS A 2 5.35 7.48 13.17
N ARG A 3 6.52 7.36 13.81
CA ARG A 3 7.24 8.50 14.42
C ARG A 3 8.43 8.90 13.55
N SER A 4 9.13 9.93 13.97
CA SER A 4 10.44 10.29 13.43
C SER A 4 11.42 9.11 13.51
N ASP A 5 12.24 8.94 12.48
CA ASP A 5 13.30 7.91 12.43
C ASP A 5 14.65 8.51 12.80
N ARG A 6 15.58 7.69 13.28
CA ARG A 6 16.99 8.08 13.41
C ARG A 6 17.67 7.93 12.06
N PHE A 7 18.78 8.63 11.83
CA PHE A 7 19.54 8.50 10.59
C PHE A 7 20.03 7.06 10.31
N GLN A 8 20.27 6.28 11.36
CA GLN A 8 20.75 4.88 11.25
C GLN A 8 19.63 3.86 11.01
N THR A 9 18.37 4.31 11.01
CA THR A 9 17.22 3.44 10.77
C THR A 9 17.29 2.85 9.36
N THR A 10 17.03 1.54 9.24
CA THR A 10 16.94 0.88 7.93
C THR A 10 15.84 1.55 7.09
N PRO A 11 16.16 2.14 5.93
CA PRO A 11 15.23 2.96 5.14
C PRO A 11 14.30 2.11 4.27
N ILE A 12 13.66 1.10 4.86
CA ILE A 12 12.70 0.21 4.21
C ILE A 12 11.46 0.12 5.07
N ILE A 13 10.29 0.28 4.45
CA ILE A 13 9.00 0.13 5.14
C ILE A 13 8.85 -1.32 5.64
N THR A 14 8.55 -1.45 6.93
CA THR A 14 8.33 -2.75 7.57
C THR A 14 6.90 -3.24 7.34
N GLY A 15 6.62 -4.52 7.63
CA GLY A 15 5.25 -5.06 7.58
C GLY A 15 4.26 -4.37 8.53
N ALA A 16 4.77 -3.56 9.47
CA ALA A 16 3.98 -2.75 10.40
C ALA A 16 3.78 -1.30 9.90
N GLY A 17 4.24 -0.96 8.69
CA GLY A 17 4.19 0.41 8.14
C GLY A 17 5.17 1.38 8.80
N GLY A 18 6.19 0.89 9.49
CA GLY A 18 7.24 1.72 10.09
C GLY A 18 8.20 2.31 9.05
N HIS A 19 9.07 3.21 9.50
CA HIS A 19 10.20 3.77 8.74
C HIS A 19 9.85 4.61 7.51
N ILE A 20 8.67 5.24 7.51
CA ILE A 20 8.25 6.16 6.44
C ILE A 20 9.24 7.32 6.27
N PRO A 21 9.67 8.06 7.34
CA PRO A 21 10.66 9.12 7.18
C PRO A 21 11.98 8.65 6.55
N ALA A 22 12.58 7.57 7.04
CA ALA A 22 13.85 7.07 6.53
C ALA A 22 13.74 6.58 5.08
N THR A 23 12.66 5.87 4.75
CA THR A 23 12.41 5.37 3.38
C THR A 23 12.23 6.51 2.41
N LEU A 24 11.38 7.49 2.75
CA LEU A 24 11.09 8.62 1.88
C LEU A 24 12.32 9.54 1.70
N TYR A 25 13.12 9.72 2.75
CA TYR A 25 14.39 10.44 2.67
C TYR A 25 15.37 9.74 1.73
N ARG A 26 15.54 8.40 1.84
CA ARG A 26 16.37 7.62 0.92
C ARG A 26 15.92 7.79 -0.53
N LEU A 27 14.61 7.71 -0.81
CA LEU A 27 14.09 7.88 -2.17
C LEU A 27 14.41 9.26 -2.74
N ALA A 28 14.25 10.31 -1.93
CA ALA A 28 14.58 11.67 -2.34
C ALA A 28 16.09 11.85 -2.58
N THR A 29 16.95 11.37 -1.68
CA THR A 29 18.41 11.44 -1.87
C THR A 29 18.89 10.60 -3.05
N ARG A 30 18.24 9.47 -3.35
CA ARG A 30 18.53 8.70 -4.55
C ARG A 30 18.17 9.49 -5.81
N ALA A 31 16.99 10.10 -5.85
CA ALA A 31 16.57 10.94 -6.97
C ALA A 31 17.54 12.12 -7.20
N GLU A 32 18.02 12.75 -6.12
CA GLU A 32 19.04 13.81 -6.17
C GLU A 32 20.36 13.32 -6.78
N ARG A 33 20.84 12.13 -6.40
CA ARG A 33 22.04 11.51 -6.99
C ARG A 33 21.88 11.23 -8.49
N ASP A 34 20.65 10.94 -8.90
CA ASP A 34 20.28 10.71 -10.30
C ASP A 34 19.99 12.02 -11.06
N GLY A 35 20.24 13.19 -10.44
CA GLY A 35 20.10 14.51 -11.05
C GLY A 35 18.68 15.08 -11.08
N LYS A 36 17.75 14.51 -10.30
CA LYS A 36 16.36 14.98 -10.14
C LYS A 36 16.21 15.81 -8.86
N GLU A 37 15.13 16.56 -8.70
CA GLU A 37 14.89 17.29 -7.45
C GLU A 37 14.29 16.38 -6.38
N MET A 38 14.74 16.50 -5.12
CA MET A 38 14.12 15.82 -3.97
C MET A 38 12.63 16.13 -3.85
N ALA A 39 12.26 17.37 -4.20
CA ALA A 39 10.88 17.86 -4.19
C ALA A 39 9.96 17.07 -5.14
N ASP A 40 10.48 16.53 -6.24
CA ASP A 40 9.69 15.74 -7.19
C ASP A 40 9.19 14.44 -6.55
N VAL A 41 10.04 13.79 -5.76
CA VAL A 41 9.66 12.56 -5.02
C VAL A 41 8.56 12.88 -4.01
N TYR A 42 8.73 13.96 -3.25
CA TYR A 42 7.74 14.38 -2.26
C TYR A 42 6.41 14.79 -2.90
N ALA A 43 6.46 15.53 -4.00
CA ALA A 43 5.29 15.90 -4.78
C ALA A 43 4.57 14.67 -5.35
N ALA A 44 5.30 13.69 -5.88
CA ALA A 44 4.72 12.47 -6.43
C ALA A 44 3.99 11.64 -5.35
N VAL A 45 4.55 11.55 -4.14
CA VAL A 45 3.87 10.88 -3.01
C VAL A 45 2.67 11.71 -2.53
N ALA A 46 2.82 13.04 -2.41
CA ALA A 46 1.74 13.93 -1.98
C ALA A 46 0.55 13.90 -2.94
N ASN A 47 0.80 13.90 -4.25
CA ASN A 47 -0.24 13.85 -5.27
C ASN A 47 -1.06 12.55 -5.19
N ARG A 48 -0.42 11.41 -4.93
CA ARG A 48 -1.13 10.14 -4.70
C ARG A 48 -1.98 10.21 -3.44
N LEU A 49 -1.40 10.72 -2.35
CA LEU A 49 -2.09 10.85 -1.06
C LEU A 49 -3.29 11.80 -1.12
N ALA A 50 -3.16 12.92 -1.86
CA ALA A 50 -4.17 13.96 -2.01
C ALA A 50 -5.48 13.49 -2.68
N ARG A 51 -5.45 12.32 -3.33
CA ARG A 51 -6.64 11.66 -3.91
C ARG A 51 -7.53 11.03 -2.84
N LEU A 52 -6.92 10.57 -1.74
CA LEU A 52 -7.59 9.83 -0.67
C LEU A 52 -7.92 10.72 0.53
N VAL A 53 -7.05 11.69 0.84
CA VAL A 53 -7.11 12.52 2.05
C VAL A 53 -6.76 13.98 1.74
N PRO A 54 -7.18 14.95 2.56
CA PRO A 54 -6.98 16.39 2.30
C PRO A 54 -5.55 16.88 2.58
N ILE A 55 -4.53 16.13 2.16
CA ILE A 55 -3.12 16.54 2.17
C ILE A 55 -2.80 17.32 0.89
N ARG A 56 -2.02 18.39 1.02
CA ARG A 56 -1.57 19.26 -0.07
C ARG A 56 -0.13 18.96 -0.46
N SER A 57 0.75 18.84 0.53
CA SER A 57 2.17 18.58 0.33
C SER A 57 2.72 17.78 1.50
N LEU A 58 3.91 17.21 1.31
CA LEU A 58 4.68 16.55 2.33
C LEU A 58 6.16 16.82 2.09
N GLU A 59 6.96 16.70 3.13
CA GLU A 59 8.42 16.75 3.07
C GLU A 59 9.02 15.99 4.26
N VAL A 60 10.32 15.71 4.21
CA VAL A 60 11.05 15.17 5.36
C VAL A 60 11.88 16.30 5.97
N GLU A 61 11.55 16.70 7.20
CA GLU A 61 12.37 17.59 8.00
C GLU A 61 13.54 16.80 8.61
N VAL A 62 14.75 17.32 8.42
CA VAL A 62 16.00 16.75 8.94
C VAL A 62 16.45 17.58 10.15
N ASP A 63 16.56 16.94 11.30
CA ASP A 63 17.16 17.52 12.51
C ASP A 63 18.56 16.94 12.67
N ASP A 64 19.59 17.65 12.19
CA ASP A 64 20.99 17.21 12.24
C ASP A 64 21.53 17.09 13.67
N VAL A 65 21.02 17.90 14.60
CA VAL A 65 21.46 17.91 15.99
C VAL A 65 20.98 16.65 16.70
N ARG A 66 19.72 16.27 16.50
CA ARG A 66 19.13 15.07 17.08
C ARG A 66 19.29 13.82 16.21
N GLN A 67 19.80 14.00 14.98
CA GLN A 67 19.88 12.98 13.94
C GLN A 67 18.53 12.30 13.69
N MET A 68 17.48 13.11 13.54
CA MET A 68 16.10 12.66 13.37
C MET A 68 15.54 13.09 12.02
N LEU A 69 14.77 12.19 11.39
CA LEU A 69 14.00 12.43 10.18
C LEU A 69 12.53 12.45 10.53
N THR A 70 11.79 13.49 10.16
CA THR A 70 10.36 13.60 10.44
C THR A 70 9.59 13.93 9.17
N VAL A 71 8.64 13.09 8.78
CA VAL A 71 7.70 13.47 7.72
C VAL A 71 6.78 14.54 8.26
N VAL A 72 6.71 15.67 7.57
CA VAL A 72 5.74 16.74 7.84
C VAL A 72 4.83 16.86 6.64
N ALA A 73 3.53 16.80 6.90
CA ALA A 73 2.49 16.96 5.89
C ALA A 73 1.79 18.30 6.10
N GLN A 74 1.45 18.96 4.99
CA GLN A 74 0.61 20.14 5.00
C GLN A 74 -0.79 19.78 4.50
N GLU A 75 -1.81 20.08 5.30
CA GLU A 75 -3.20 19.93 4.89
C GLU A 75 -3.62 21.04 3.92
N ARG A 76 -4.74 20.83 3.21
CA ARG A 76 -5.35 21.89 2.37
C ARG A 76 -5.79 23.13 3.16
N SER A 77 -6.04 22.97 4.45
CA SER A 77 -6.29 24.07 5.41
C SER A 77 -5.07 24.97 5.62
N GLY A 78 -3.87 24.52 5.23
CA GLY A 78 -2.59 25.19 5.44
C GLY A 78 -1.85 24.73 6.70
N VAL A 79 -2.50 23.96 7.58
CA VAL A 79 -1.88 23.43 8.82
C VAL A 79 -0.76 22.43 8.45
N ARG A 80 0.41 22.61 9.07
CA ARG A 80 1.54 21.67 8.97
C ARG A 80 1.55 20.78 10.21
N LEU A 81 1.58 19.46 9.99
CA LEU A 81 1.55 18.46 11.06
C LEU A 81 2.61 17.39 10.80
N PRO A 82 3.32 16.91 11.84
CA PRO A 82 4.14 15.72 11.70
C PRO A 82 3.24 14.53 11.36
N ALA A 83 3.75 13.55 10.61
CA ALA A 83 2.99 12.36 10.22
C ALA A 83 2.41 11.62 11.44
N ALA A 84 3.09 11.65 12.58
CA ALA A 84 2.63 11.07 13.85
C ALA A 84 1.32 11.68 14.40
N ALA A 85 0.92 12.88 13.94
CA ALA A 85 -0.32 13.54 14.31
C ALA A 85 -1.46 13.32 13.29
N LEU A 86 -1.18 12.61 12.19
CA LEU A 86 -2.20 12.25 11.20
C LEU A 86 -3.04 11.08 11.70
N SER A 87 -4.26 10.96 11.17
CA SER A 87 -5.11 9.80 11.46
C SER A 87 -4.45 8.49 10.99
N ASP A 88 -4.79 7.38 11.64
CA ASP A 88 -4.31 6.05 11.23
C ASP A 88 -4.63 5.72 9.76
N GLY A 89 -5.78 6.19 9.27
CA GLY A 89 -6.15 6.05 7.86
C GLY A 89 -5.21 6.81 6.92
N THR A 90 -4.89 8.06 7.27
CA THR A 90 -3.92 8.87 6.53
C THR A 90 -2.53 8.22 6.51
N LEU A 91 -2.07 7.70 7.65
CA LEU A 91 -0.77 7.04 7.78
C LEU A 91 -0.66 5.77 6.94
N ARG A 92 -1.73 4.98 6.87
CA ARG A 92 -1.81 3.82 5.98
C ARG A 92 -1.70 4.24 4.51
N PHE A 93 -2.43 5.26 4.07
CA PHE A 93 -2.33 5.71 2.66
C PHE A 93 -0.98 6.34 2.36
N LEU A 94 -0.39 7.05 3.32
CA LEU A 94 0.97 7.55 3.19
C LEU A 94 1.94 6.38 3.01
N THR A 95 1.81 5.33 3.82
CA THR A 95 2.62 4.11 3.70
C THR A 95 2.48 3.48 2.32
N LEU A 96 1.25 3.28 1.83
CA LEU A 96 1.00 2.73 0.50
C LEU A 96 1.55 3.62 -0.62
N ALA A 97 1.39 4.95 -0.51
CA ALA A 97 1.91 5.90 -1.50
C ALA A 97 3.44 5.91 -1.55
N VAL A 98 4.11 5.77 -0.41
CA VAL A 98 5.58 5.63 -0.36
C VAL A 98 6.02 4.27 -0.91
N LEU A 99 5.30 3.18 -0.60
CA LEU A 99 5.58 1.87 -1.18
C LEU A 99 5.48 1.90 -2.72
N VAL A 100 4.48 2.58 -3.28
CA VAL A 100 4.37 2.73 -4.75
C VAL A 100 5.60 3.40 -5.34
N ALA A 101 6.13 4.43 -4.65
CA ALA A 101 7.30 5.17 -5.08
C ALA A 101 8.65 4.44 -4.84
N ASP A 102 8.64 3.29 -4.16
CA ASP A 102 9.86 2.57 -3.78
C ASP A 102 10.15 1.38 -4.72
N PRO A 103 11.10 1.49 -5.66
CA PRO A 103 11.47 0.39 -6.58
C PRO A 103 12.26 -0.74 -5.89
N GLU A 104 12.82 -0.47 -4.71
CA GLU A 104 13.62 -1.44 -3.95
C GLU A 104 12.75 -2.37 -3.11
N GLN A 105 11.49 -1.99 -2.84
CA GLN A 105 10.53 -2.89 -2.21
C GLN A 105 10.00 -3.89 -3.24
N ARG A 106 10.46 -5.13 -3.16
CA ARG A 106 10.13 -6.23 -4.10
C ARG A 106 9.59 -7.44 -3.36
N GLY A 107 9.03 -8.40 -4.11
CA GLY A 107 8.51 -9.65 -3.56
C GLY A 107 7.04 -9.58 -3.20
N LEU A 108 6.65 -10.16 -2.06
CA LEU A 108 5.25 -10.32 -1.66
C LEU A 108 4.85 -9.28 -0.60
N ILE A 109 3.76 -8.57 -0.87
CA ILE A 109 3.10 -7.65 0.06
C ILE A 109 1.70 -8.21 0.36
N CYS A 110 1.46 -8.57 1.61
CA CYS A 110 0.13 -8.98 2.08
C CYS A 110 -0.51 -7.83 2.86
N ILE A 111 -1.76 -7.50 2.54
CA ILE A 111 -2.50 -6.42 3.19
C ILE A 111 -3.87 -6.94 3.61
N GLU A 112 -4.17 -6.78 4.90
CA GLU A 112 -5.50 -7.08 5.44
C GLU A 112 -6.33 -5.80 5.54
N GLU A 113 -7.56 -5.87 5.05
CA GLU A 113 -8.55 -4.80 5.05
C GLU A 113 -7.96 -3.43 4.65
N PRO A 114 -7.33 -3.32 3.45
CA PRO A 114 -6.75 -2.07 2.99
C PRO A 114 -7.78 -0.94 2.88
N GLU A 115 -9.07 -1.24 2.90
CA GLU A 115 -10.18 -0.30 2.88
C GLU A 115 -10.66 0.19 4.25
N ASN A 116 -10.22 -0.43 5.36
CA ASN A 116 -10.76 -0.15 6.70
C ASN A 116 -10.69 1.36 7.02
N GLY A 117 -11.76 2.01 7.46
CA GLY A 117 -11.75 3.46 7.75
C GLY A 117 -11.61 4.39 6.54
N ILE A 118 -11.76 3.88 5.30
CA ILE A 118 -11.91 4.69 4.09
C ILE A 118 -13.37 5.08 3.90
N HIS A 119 -13.61 6.34 3.54
CA HIS A 119 -14.93 6.75 3.07
C HIS A 119 -15.26 6.04 1.73
N PRO A 120 -16.42 5.38 1.56
CA PRO A 120 -16.72 4.56 0.37
C PRO A 120 -16.47 5.24 -0.98
N ALA A 121 -16.69 6.56 -1.07
CA ALA A 121 -16.40 7.37 -2.25
C ALA A 121 -14.91 7.40 -2.68
N ARG A 122 -13.99 6.88 -1.87
CA ARG A 122 -12.54 6.79 -2.12
C ARG A 122 -12.06 5.38 -2.45
N MET A 123 -12.98 4.42 -2.59
CA MET A 123 -12.64 3.02 -2.82
C MET A 123 -11.92 2.84 -4.16
N VAL A 124 -12.33 3.58 -5.20
CA VAL A 124 -11.71 3.52 -6.53
C VAL A 124 -10.24 3.93 -6.45
N GLU A 125 -9.95 5.06 -5.80
CA GLU A 125 -8.58 5.54 -5.64
C GLU A 125 -7.73 4.61 -4.75
N MET A 126 -8.34 3.93 -3.77
CA MET A 126 -7.67 2.89 -2.98
C MET A 126 -7.30 1.68 -3.85
N THR A 127 -8.26 1.18 -4.64
CA THR A 127 -8.03 0.07 -5.56
C THR A 127 -6.92 0.39 -6.56
N GLU A 128 -6.93 1.58 -7.16
CA GLU A 128 -5.87 2.01 -8.07
C GLU A 128 -4.49 2.09 -7.38
N LEU A 129 -4.44 2.56 -6.12
CA LEU A 129 -3.20 2.61 -5.36
C LEU A 129 -2.59 1.22 -5.14
N LEU A 130 -3.44 0.22 -4.84
CA LEU A 130 -3.02 -1.17 -4.68
C LEU A 130 -2.61 -1.81 -6.00
N GLN A 131 -3.28 -1.47 -7.10
CA GLN A 131 -2.91 -1.94 -8.44
C GLN A 131 -1.54 -1.40 -8.85
N MET A 132 -1.25 -0.12 -8.59
CA MET A 132 0.08 0.48 -8.83
C MET A 132 1.21 -0.16 -8.02
N LEU A 133 0.90 -0.85 -6.90
CA LEU A 133 1.90 -1.60 -6.15
C LEU A 133 2.26 -2.93 -6.81
N ALA A 134 1.30 -3.56 -7.48
CA ALA A 134 1.52 -4.85 -8.12
C ALA A 134 2.33 -4.69 -9.41
N VAL A 135 3.07 -5.75 -9.76
CA VAL A 135 3.75 -5.84 -11.05
C VAL A 135 2.71 -5.91 -12.17
N GLU A 136 2.93 -5.17 -13.25
CA GLU A 136 2.22 -5.34 -14.52
C GLU A 136 2.82 -6.55 -15.26
N PRO A 137 2.12 -7.69 -15.36
CA PRO A 137 2.68 -8.93 -15.88
C PRO A 137 3.00 -8.89 -17.38
N THR A 138 2.43 -7.94 -18.12
CA THR A 138 2.65 -7.81 -19.58
C THR A 138 3.88 -6.99 -19.95
N THR A 139 4.55 -6.35 -18.99
CA THR A 139 5.75 -5.54 -19.22
C THR A 139 6.95 -6.13 -18.47
N MET A 140 8.17 -5.87 -18.97
CA MET A 140 9.37 -6.37 -18.29
C MET A 140 9.53 -5.67 -16.93
N PRO A 141 9.91 -6.39 -15.86
CA PRO A 141 10.19 -5.77 -14.58
C PRO A 141 11.39 -4.83 -14.64
N ASP A 142 11.21 -3.60 -14.15
CA ASP A 142 12.26 -2.58 -13.99
C ASP A 142 11.98 -1.74 -12.73
N ASP A 143 12.58 -0.55 -12.62
CA ASP A 143 12.37 0.32 -11.45
C ASP A 143 10.99 1.00 -11.46
N GLU A 144 10.33 1.14 -12.61
CA GLU A 144 8.97 1.69 -12.70
C GLU A 144 7.89 0.59 -12.60
N ASN A 145 8.24 -0.65 -12.97
CA ASN A 145 7.44 -1.86 -12.78
C ASN A 145 8.18 -2.93 -11.96
N PRO A 146 8.46 -2.68 -10.67
CA PRO A 146 9.21 -3.62 -9.84
C PRO A 146 8.43 -4.92 -9.63
N LEU A 147 9.16 -6.04 -9.56
CA LEU A 147 8.59 -7.38 -9.37
C LEU A 147 7.95 -7.52 -7.97
N ARG A 148 6.67 -7.15 -7.88
CA ARG A 148 5.85 -7.14 -6.68
C ARG A 148 4.55 -7.93 -6.87
N GLN A 149 4.26 -8.82 -5.93
CA GLN A 149 2.95 -9.45 -5.80
C GLN A 149 2.23 -8.82 -4.61
N VAL A 150 0.97 -8.42 -4.82
CA VAL A 150 0.12 -7.88 -3.77
C VAL A 150 -1.04 -8.84 -3.53
N ILE A 151 -1.17 -9.31 -2.29
CA ILE A 151 -2.32 -10.12 -1.85
C ILE A 151 -3.13 -9.28 -0.88
N VAL A 152 -4.41 -9.11 -1.20
CA VAL A 152 -5.36 -8.37 -0.38
C VAL A 152 -6.38 -9.34 0.21
N ALA A 153 -6.54 -9.31 1.53
CA ALA A 153 -7.70 -9.87 2.20
C ALA A 153 -8.69 -8.73 2.50
N THR A 154 -9.95 -8.90 2.11
CA THR A 154 -10.99 -7.86 2.25
C THR A 154 -12.33 -8.49 2.59
N HIS A 155 -13.15 -7.75 3.34
CA HIS A 155 -14.55 -8.05 3.56
C HIS A 155 -15.49 -7.10 2.80
N SER A 156 -14.95 -6.15 2.04
CA SER A 156 -15.70 -5.11 1.33
C SER A 156 -16.25 -5.62 -0.01
N PRO A 157 -17.59 -5.73 -0.16
CA PRO A 157 -18.18 -6.08 -1.45
C PRO A 157 -17.85 -5.05 -2.53
N VAL A 158 -17.73 -3.77 -2.17
CA VAL A 158 -17.38 -2.69 -3.09
C VAL A 158 -15.96 -2.88 -3.64
N PHE A 159 -15.00 -3.25 -2.78
CA PHE A 159 -13.63 -3.49 -3.23
C PHE A 159 -13.56 -4.66 -4.23
N VAL A 160 -14.27 -5.75 -3.93
CA VAL A 160 -14.36 -6.94 -4.80
C VAL A 160 -15.00 -6.59 -6.14
N GLN A 161 -16.05 -5.77 -6.16
CA GLN A 161 -16.73 -5.33 -7.38
C GLN A 161 -15.85 -4.46 -8.30
N LEU A 162 -14.82 -3.80 -7.75
CA LEU A 162 -13.86 -3.00 -8.52
C LEU A 162 -12.71 -3.83 -9.10
N GLN A 163 -12.59 -5.12 -8.76
CA GLN A 163 -11.54 -5.99 -9.28
C GLN A 163 -11.92 -6.62 -10.61
N GLN A 164 -10.90 -6.87 -11.44
CA GLN A 164 -11.04 -7.75 -12.59
C GLN A 164 -11.17 -9.21 -12.11
N PRO A 165 -11.94 -10.06 -12.80
CA PRO A 165 -12.14 -11.45 -12.39
C PRO A 165 -10.85 -12.24 -12.16
N GLU A 166 -9.82 -12.01 -12.99
CA GLU A 166 -8.50 -12.63 -12.88
C GLU A 166 -7.72 -12.26 -11.61
N ASN A 167 -8.07 -11.15 -10.96
CA ASN A 167 -7.47 -10.70 -9.72
C ASN A 167 -8.20 -11.24 -8.47
N ILE A 168 -9.25 -12.05 -8.64
CA ILE A 168 -10.08 -12.56 -7.54
C ILE A 168 -9.81 -14.06 -7.34
N LEU A 169 -9.47 -14.43 -6.11
CA LEU A 169 -9.34 -15.82 -5.69
C LEU A 169 -10.33 -16.12 -4.56
N PHE A 170 -11.23 -17.09 -4.78
CA PHE A 170 -12.17 -17.51 -3.74
C PHE A 170 -11.55 -18.61 -2.88
N ALA A 171 -11.47 -18.38 -1.58
CA ALA A 171 -11.10 -19.41 -0.61
C ALA A 171 -12.37 -20.09 -0.07
N GLN A 172 -12.59 -21.35 -0.45
CA GLN A 172 -13.69 -22.16 0.05
C GLN A 172 -13.19 -23.18 1.09
N GLU A 173 -13.79 -23.20 2.29
CA GLU A 173 -13.54 -24.28 3.25
C GLU A 173 -14.11 -25.59 2.73
N VAL A 174 -13.26 -26.62 2.64
CA VAL A 174 -13.63 -27.97 2.20
C VAL A 174 -13.13 -29.01 3.19
N LYS A 175 -13.86 -30.12 3.30
CA LYS A 175 -13.44 -31.29 4.09
C LYS A 175 -12.79 -32.30 3.16
N ILE A 176 -11.55 -32.66 3.42
CA ILE A 176 -10.82 -33.70 2.69
C ILE A 176 -10.56 -34.90 3.58
N ARG A 177 -10.52 -36.09 2.97
CA ARG A 177 -10.06 -37.29 3.66
C ARG A 177 -8.55 -37.41 3.50
N THR A 178 -7.82 -37.44 4.60
CA THR A 178 -6.36 -37.55 4.60
C THR A 178 -5.93 -38.97 4.22
N LYS A 179 -4.65 -39.16 3.87
CA LYS A 179 -4.06 -40.49 3.64
C LYS A 179 -4.18 -41.42 4.86
N ALA A 180 -4.30 -40.87 6.07
CA ALA A 180 -4.51 -41.61 7.31
C ALA A 180 -6.00 -41.97 7.55
N GLY A 181 -6.90 -41.66 6.62
CA GLY A 181 -8.33 -41.97 6.72
C GLY A 181 -9.13 -40.98 7.57
N THR A 182 -8.50 -40.00 8.20
CA THR A 182 -9.14 -38.95 9.02
C THR A 182 -9.73 -37.83 8.13
N ILE A 183 -10.72 -37.10 8.66
CA ILE A 183 -11.27 -35.91 7.99
C ILE A 183 -10.48 -34.69 8.45
N ALA A 184 -9.96 -33.93 7.50
CA ALA A 184 -9.32 -32.63 7.74
C ALA A 184 -10.10 -31.52 7.03
N ARG A 185 -10.11 -30.33 7.63
CA ARG A 185 -10.61 -29.09 7.00
C ARG A 185 -9.45 -28.38 6.32
N THR A 186 -9.67 -27.90 5.11
CA THR A 186 -8.66 -27.17 4.33
C THR A 186 -9.35 -26.11 3.46
N LEU A 187 -8.56 -25.25 2.83
CA LEU A 187 -9.05 -24.26 1.88
C LEU A 187 -8.79 -24.75 0.47
N ARG A 188 -9.83 -24.69 -0.37
CA ARG A 188 -9.69 -24.80 -1.81
C ARG A 188 -9.77 -23.40 -2.38
N PHE A 189 -8.74 -23.01 -3.11
CA PHE A 189 -8.73 -21.76 -3.85
C PHE A 189 -9.30 -21.99 -5.25
N LEU A 190 -10.26 -21.15 -5.64
CA LEU A 190 -10.96 -21.21 -6.93
C LEU A 190 -10.65 -19.95 -7.71
N ALA A 191 -10.05 -20.12 -8.89
CA ALA A 191 -9.71 -19.05 -9.83
C ALA A 191 -10.55 -19.27 -11.10
N ASP A 192 -11.81 -18.82 -11.11
CA ASP A 192 -12.62 -18.91 -12.33
C ASP A 192 -13.87 -18.01 -12.32
N ASP A 193 -14.25 -17.53 -13.50
CA ASP A 193 -15.44 -16.74 -13.83
C ASP A 193 -16.74 -17.48 -13.46
N SER A 194 -16.70 -18.82 -13.47
CA SER A 194 -17.82 -19.67 -13.07
C SER A 194 -18.20 -19.52 -11.59
N CYS A 195 -17.23 -19.20 -10.71
CA CYS A 195 -17.49 -18.98 -9.29
C CYS A 195 -18.19 -17.64 -9.03
N LEU A 196 -17.81 -16.58 -9.75
CA LEU A 196 -18.42 -15.24 -9.63
C LEU A 196 -19.92 -15.24 -9.95
N ARG A 197 -20.37 -16.07 -10.89
CA ARG A 197 -21.79 -16.21 -11.25
C ARG A 197 -22.64 -16.95 -10.21
N SER A 198 -21.99 -17.71 -9.33
CA SER A 198 -22.63 -18.45 -8.24
C SER A 198 -22.47 -17.77 -6.88
N CYS A 199 -21.71 -16.67 -6.81
CA CYS A 199 -21.40 -15.97 -5.57
C CYS A 199 -22.61 -15.13 -5.13
N PRO A 200 -23.17 -15.33 -3.92
CA PRO A 200 -24.33 -14.55 -3.46
C PRO A 200 -24.03 -13.05 -3.22
N LEU A 201 -22.77 -12.63 -3.31
CA LEU A 201 -22.32 -11.24 -3.18
C LEU A 201 -22.34 -10.47 -4.51
N THR A 202 -22.42 -11.16 -5.65
CA THR A 202 -22.63 -10.55 -6.97
C THR A 202 -24.14 -10.48 -7.21
N GLY A 203 -24.82 -9.67 -6.40
CA GLY A 203 -26.25 -9.42 -6.55
C GLY A 203 -26.58 -9.01 -7.99
N ARG A 204 -27.29 -9.89 -8.70
CA ARG A 204 -28.26 -9.48 -9.71
C ARG A 204 -29.55 -9.09 -9.01
#